data_AF-A0A2V8MQJ5-F1
#
_entry.id   AF-A0A2V8MQJ5-F1
#
_cell.length_a   1.000
_cell.length_b   1.000
_cell.length_c   1.000
_cell.angle_alpha   90.00
_cell.angle_beta   90.00
_cell.angle_gamma   90.00
#
_symmetry.space_group_name_H-M   'P 1'
#
loop_
_entity.id
_entity.type
_entity.pdbx_description
1 polymer ?
#
loop_
_entity_poly.entity_id
_entity_poly.type
_entity_poly.pdbx_seq_one_letter_code
_entity_poly.pdbx_strand_id
1 'polypeptide(L)'
;MHKAWIEIAALILAVLCAMGVLLNKQAREKGIGPRTLQGLIVSIVGPVILILGLEKVLTAETIAALVGAMIGYVMPKPGKESAGKEV
;
A
#
# COMPACT_ATOMS: atom_id res chain seq x y z
N MET A 1 20.57 6.32 16.22
CA MET A 1 20.63 4.84 16.20
C MET A 1 19.24 4.19 16.18
N HIS A 2 18.28 4.58 17.02
CA HIS A 2 16.93 3.96 17.02
C HIS A 2 16.13 4.09 15.71
N LYS A 3 16.22 5.23 15.00
CA LYS A 3 15.47 5.47 13.75
C LYS A 3 15.86 4.55 12.60
N ALA A 4 17.17 4.34 12.42
CA ALA A 4 17.71 3.50 11.36
C ALA A 4 17.18 2.06 11.40
N TRP A 5 16.99 1.48 12.59
CA TRP A 5 16.39 0.14 12.72
C TRP A 5 14.93 0.11 12.28
N ILE A 6 14.18 1.17 12.53
CA ILE A 6 12.77 1.30 12.13
C ILE A 6 12.68 1.49 10.61
N GLU A 7 13.57 2.28 10.02
CA GLU A 7 13.66 2.48 8.56
C GLU A 7 14.02 1.18 7.85
N ILE A 8 15.01 0.44 8.35
CA ILE A 8 15.41 -0.87 7.81
C ILE A 8 14.25 -1.86 7.94
N ALA A 9 13.57 -1.91 9.10
CA ALA A 9 12.42 -2.79 9.28
C ALA A 9 11.27 -2.42 8.34
N ALA A 10 10.98 -1.13 8.15
CA ALA A 10 9.96 -0.64 7.23
C ALA A 10 10.29 -1.00 5.78
N LEU A 11 11.56 -0.87 5.38
CA LEU A 11 12.04 -1.24 4.05
C LEU A 11 11.91 -2.75 3.81
N ILE A 12 12.33 -3.57 4.76
CA ILE A 12 12.20 -5.03 4.69
C ILE A 12 10.72 -5.42 4.55
N LEU A 13 9.85 -4.82 5.37
CA LEU A 13 8.42 -5.07 5.29
C LEU A 13 7.84 -4.66 3.94
N ALA A 14 8.26 -3.53 3.37
CA ALA A 14 7.85 -3.07 2.04
C ALA A 14 8.19 -4.11 0.97
N VAL A 15 9.44 -4.59 0.97
CA VAL A 15 9.93 -5.57 0.00
C VAL A 15 9.20 -6.91 0.16
N LEU A 16 9.01 -7.38 1.39
CA LEU A 16 8.28 -8.62 1.65
C LEU A 16 6.81 -8.53 1.24
N CYS A 17 6.12 -7.42 1.54
CA CYS A 17 4.75 -7.20 1.11
C CYS A 17 4.62 -7.10 -0.42
N ALA A 18 5.51 -6.34 -1.08
CA ALA A 18 5.52 -6.23 -2.53
C ALA A 18 5.79 -7.59 -3.20
N MET A 19 6.76 -8.35 -2.67
CA MET A 19 7.06 -9.70 -3.15
C MET A 19 5.89 -10.65 -2.90
N GLY A 20 5.22 -10.59 -1.75
CA GLY A 20 4.01 -11.35 -1.45
C GLY A 20 2.87 -11.06 -2.44
N VAL A 21 2.67 -9.80 -2.83
CA VAL A 21 1.69 -9.42 -3.86
C VAL A 21 2.05 -10.02 -5.22
N LEU A 22 3.33 -9.98 -5.60
CA LEU A 22 3.81 -10.54 -6.87
C LEU A 22 3.76 -12.07 -6.91
N LEU A 23 4.08 -12.75 -5.81
CA LEU A 23 4.00 -14.21 -5.69
C LEU A 23 2.54 -14.68 -5.71
N ASN A 24 1.65 -14.00 -4.98
CA ASN A 24 0.22 -14.29 -5.03
C ASN A 24 -0.38 -14.05 -6.42
N LYS A 25 0.18 -13.11 -7.19
CA LYS A 25 -0.14 -12.93 -8.61
C LYS A 25 0.34 -14.12 -9.44
N GLN A 26 1.62 -14.50 -9.35
CA GLN A 26 2.18 -15.62 -10.11
C GLN A 26 1.43 -16.93 -9.84
N ALA A 27 1.11 -17.20 -8.57
CA ALA A 27 0.38 -18.41 -8.16
C ALA A 27 -1.08 -18.46 -8.65
N ARG A 28 -1.65 -17.33 -9.07
CA ARG A 28 -3.06 -17.25 -9.49
C ARG A 28 -3.26 -17.06 -10.99
N GLU A 29 -2.18 -16.95 -11.78
CA GLU A 29 -2.20 -16.68 -13.23
C GLU A 29 -3.16 -15.55 -13.67
N LYS A 30 -3.52 -14.66 -12.74
CA LYS A 30 -4.41 -13.53 -13.02
C LYS A 30 -3.55 -12.35 -13.48
N GLY A 31 -4.02 -11.67 -14.53
CA GLY A 31 -3.45 -10.40 -14.98
C GLY A 31 -3.38 -9.34 -13.87
N ILE A 32 -2.77 -8.19 -14.14
CA ILE A 32 -2.72 -7.08 -13.18
C ILE A 32 -4.14 -6.50 -13.04
N GLY A 33 -4.91 -7.05 -12.10
CA GLY A 33 -6.22 -6.56 -11.75
C GLY A 33 -6.14 -5.34 -10.81
N PRO A 34 -7.24 -4.58 -10.69
CA PRO A 34 -7.30 -3.40 -9.82
C PRO A 34 -6.92 -3.72 -8.36
N ARG A 35 -7.26 -4.91 -7.87
CA ARG A 35 -6.94 -5.38 -6.50
C ARG A 35 -5.45 -5.64 -6.29
N THR A 36 -4.76 -6.18 -7.31
CA THR A 36 -3.32 -6.43 -7.27
C THR A 36 -2.54 -5.11 -7.31
N LEU A 37 -2.99 -4.17 -8.16
CA LEU A 37 -2.43 -2.83 -8.21
C LEU A 37 -2.63 -2.08 -6.90
N GLN A 38 -3.82 -2.20 -6.29
CA GLN A 38 -4.10 -1.65 -4.96
C GLN A 38 -3.12 -2.16 -3.90
N GLY A 39 -2.92 -3.49 -3.84
CA GLY A 39 -1.98 -4.10 -2.92
C GLY A 39 -0.53 -3.63 -3.14
N LEU A 40 -0.11 -3.51 -4.40
CA LEU A 40 1.23 -3.04 -4.75
C LEU A 40 1.45 -1.60 -4.27
N ILE A 41 0.50 -0.70 -4.54
CA ILE A 41 0.58 0.70 -4.13
C ILE A 41 0.64 0.82 -2.61
N VAL A 42 -0.19 0.09 -1.86
CA VAL A 42 -0.14 0.11 -0.39
C VAL A 42 1.19 -0.40 0.14
N SER A 43 1.71 -1.49 -0.46
CA SER A 43 2.97 -2.10 -0.04
C SER A 43 4.19 -1.19 -0.22
N ILE A 44 4.11 -0.22 -1.14
CA ILE A 44 5.19 0.73 -1.42
C ILE A 44 4.95 2.05 -0.69
N VAL A 45 3.75 2.62 -0.83
CA VAL A 45 3.43 3.97 -0.34
C VAL A 45 3.33 4.01 1.19
N GLY A 46 2.81 2.97 1.84
CA GLY A 46 2.70 2.91 3.30
C GLY A 46 4.05 3.06 4.01
N PRO A 47 5.05 2.23 3.68
CA PRO A 47 6.41 2.35 4.22
C PRO A 47 7.08 3.68 3.91
N VAL A 48 6.87 4.23 2.71
CA VAL A 48 7.43 5.55 2.32
C VAL A 48 6.89 6.66 3.21
N ILE A 49 5.57 6.69 3.48
CA ILE A 49 4.96 7.68 4.38
C ILE A 49 5.55 7.55 5.80
N LEU A 50 5.74 6.32 6.28
CA LEU A 50 6.29 6.06 7.61
C LEU A 50 7.74 6.59 7.72
N ILE A 51 8.59 6.30 6.75
CA ILE A 51 10.00 6.74 6.72
C ILE A 51 10.06 8.28 6.66
N LEU A 52 9.31 8.90 5.75
CA LEU A 52 9.29 10.36 5.60
C LEU A 52 8.73 11.07 6.85
N GLY A 53 7.79 10.43 7.56
CA GLY A 53 7.31 10.93 8.85
C GLY A 53 8.35 10.86 9.96
N LEU A 54 9.15 9.79 10.01
CA LEU A 54 10.24 9.62 11.00
C LEU A 54 11.42 10.58 10.76
N GLU A 55 11.68 10.90 9.51
CA GLU A 55 12.65 11.92 9.07
C GLU A 55 12.14 13.36 9.31
N LYS A 56 10.89 13.52 9.78
CA LYS A 56 10.23 14.82 9.97
C LYS A 56 10.20 15.68 8.70
N VAL A 57 10.21 15.04 7.52
CA VAL A 57 10.04 15.70 6.22
C VAL A 57 8.57 16.09 6.01
N LEU A 58 7.65 15.29 6.57
CA LEU A 58 6.20 15.51 6.49
C LEU A 58 5.66 16.09 7.80
N THR A 59 4.73 17.04 7.70
CA THR A 59 3.96 17.51 8.87
C THR A 59 2.94 16.45 9.31
N ALA A 60 2.51 16.51 10.57
CA ALA A 60 1.50 15.60 11.10
C ALA A 60 0.18 15.65 10.30
N GLU A 61 -0.22 16.83 9.82
CA GLU A 61 -1.41 16.99 8.98
C GLU A 61 -1.22 16.28 7.62
N THR A 62 -0.04 16.40 7.03
CA THR A 62 0.29 15.75 5.76
C THR A 62 0.28 14.23 5.90
N ILE A 63 0.85 13.70 6.99
CA ILE A 63 0.82 12.26 7.27
C ILE A 63 -0.63 11.79 7.43
N ALA A 64 -1.45 12.50 8.20
CA ALA A 64 -2.85 12.14 8.40
C ALA A 64 -3.65 12.16 7.08
N ALA A 65 -3.41 13.15 6.21
CA ALA A 65 -4.03 13.24 4.90
C ALA A 65 -3.63 12.07 3.99
N LEU A 66 -2.34 11.72 3.96
CA LEU A 66 -1.83 10.60 3.14
C LEU A 66 -2.34 9.24 3.64
N VAL A 67 -2.40 9.04 4.96
CA VAL A 67 -2.98 7.83 5.56
C VAL A 67 -4.48 7.74 5.26
N GLY A 68 -5.22 8.85 5.38
CA GLY A 68 -6.63 8.90 5.03
C GLY A 68 -6.88 8.58 3.55
N ALA A 69 -6.06 9.14 2.65
CA ALA A 69 -6.12 8.85 1.23
C ALA A 69 -5.83 7.38 0.92
N MET A 70 -4.83 6.78 1.59
CA MET A 70 -4.53 5.34 1.48
C MET A 70 -5.71 4.47 1.93
N ILE A 71 -6.30 4.77 3.09
CA ILE A 71 -7.45 4.01 3.59
C ILE A 71 -8.62 4.11 2.60
N GLY A 72 -8.92 5.31 2.10
CA GLY A 72 -9.97 5.52 1.09
C GLY A 72 -9.70 4.80 -0.23
N TYR A 73 -8.44 4.64 -0.61
CA TYR A 73 -8.04 3.89 -1.81
C TYR A 73 -8.22 2.37 -1.65
N VAL A 74 -8.00 1.84 -0.45
CA VAL A 74 -8.11 0.40 -0.14
C VAL A 74 -9.54 -0.02 0.18
N MET A 75 -10.31 0.88 0.79
CA MET A 75 -11.68 0.58 1.17
C MET A 75 -12.54 0.26 -0.06
N PRO A 76 -13.28 -0.87 -0.04
CA PRO A 76 -14.26 -1.15 -1.08
C PRO A 76 -15.34 -0.06 -1.05
N LYS A 77 -15.66 0.49 -2.22
CA LYS A 77 -16.71 1.51 -2.34
C LYS A 77 -18.06 0.86 -1.99
N PRO A 78 -18.78 1.33 -0.95
CA PRO A 78 -20.13 0.85 -0.69
C PRO A 78 -21.01 1.23 -1.89
N GLY A 79 -21.61 0.24 -2.55
CA GLY A 79 -22.57 0.45 -3.64
C GLY A 79 -22.16 0.05 -5.06
N LYS A 80 -21.03 -0.66 -5.28
CA LYS A 80 -20.69 -1.22 -6.61
C LYS A 80 -20.61 -2.76 -6.64
N GLU A 81 -21.56 -3.43 -5.98
CA GLU A 81 -21.81 -4.88 -6.16
C GLU A 81 -22.85 -5.18 -7.27
N SER A 82 -23.16 -4.22 -8.15
CA SER A 82 -24.04 -4.47 -9.30
C SER A 82 -23.75 -3.48 -10.43
N ALA A 83 -22.64 -3.64 -11.15
CA ALA A 83 -22.47 -3.15 -12.51
C ALA A 83 -21.27 -3.83 -13.19
N GLY A 84 -21.57 -4.78 -14.10
CA GLY A 84 -20.63 -5.37 -15.06
C GLY A 84 -20.01 -6.70 -14.59
N LYS A 85 -20.67 -7.86 -14.71
CA LYS A 85 -20.77 -8.62 -15.98
C LYS A 85 -20.88 -7.73 -17.21
N GLU A 86 -19.75 -7.53 -17.88
CA GLU A 86 -19.75 -7.31 -19.32
C GLU A 86 -18.94 -8.45 -19.94
N VAL A 87 -19.72 -9.38 -20.51
CA VAL A 87 -19.51 -10.20 -21.71
C VAL A 87 -18.13 -10.82 -21.92
#